data_AF-A0A3A6NS84-F1
#
_entry.id   AF-A0A3A6NS84-F1
#
_cell.length_a   1.000
_cell.length_b   1.000
_cell.length_c   1.000
_cell.angle_alpha   90.00
_cell.angle_beta   90.00
_cell.angle_gamma   90.00
#
_symmetry.space_group_name_H-M   'P 1'
#
loop_
_entity.id
_entity.type
_entity.pdbx_description
1 polymer ?
#
loop_
_entity_poly.entity_id
_entity_poly.type
_entity_poly.pdbx_seq_one_letter_code
_entity_poly.pdbx_strand_id
1 'polypeptide(L)'
;MAARDLLLEIGSEEIPARFMPGGLRQLREKTGELLKEYHLTFEDVLTFGTPRRLVVLVKNLAGEQTAREEKIKGPSREVAFDSEGRPTKAALGFAAKLGLKVEELDLERVGQKEYLSAVQKISGEKTAEILMNLLPLLIKTLTFPKNMFWEESRTRFPRPVRWLLCLYGNEVIPFTYAGLTAGSETRGHRFLAPGPITVRDPAHYFRSLKESGVVVDQEQRSQMIKEKVLAAAAGQQLQACIDPALLEEVVFLVESPEAILCSFPESYLQLPREVLVTTMQSHQRYFPV
;
A
#
# COMPACT_ATOMS: atom_id res chain seq x y z
N MET A 1 7.67 22.07 0.68
CA MET A 1 6.18 22.10 0.54
C MET A 1 5.49 21.51 1.78
N ALA A 2 4.21 21.80 2.03
CA ALA A 2 3.49 21.26 3.20
C ALA A 2 3.25 19.75 3.10
N ALA A 3 3.36 19.03 4.23
CA ALA A 3 3.04 17.61 4.31
C ALA A 3 1.54 17.36 4.09
N ARG A 4 1.20 16.23 3.46
CA ARG A 4 -0.18 15.85 3.11
C ARG A 4 -0.34 14.34 3.25
N ASP A 5 -1.59 13.88 3.35
CA ASP A 5 -1.90 12.45 3.34
C ASP A 5 -1.82 11.89 1.91
N LEU A 6 -1.22 10.71 1.74
CA LEU A 6 -1.30 9.93 0.50
C LEU A 6 -2.34 8.83 0.68
N LEU A 7 -3.28 8.73 -0.25
CA LEU A 7 -4.25 7.65 -0.35
C LEU A 7 -4.04 6.92 -1.67
N LEU A 8 -3.85 5.61 -1.61
CA LEU A 8 -3.90 4.71 -2.76
C LEU A 8 -4.95 3.63 -2.51
N GLU A 9 -5.89 3.48 -3.43
CA GLU A 9 -6.81 2.35 -3.50
C GLU A 9 -6.55 1.54 -4.79
N ILE A 10 -6.38 0.23 -4.60
CA ILE A 10 -6.29 -0.75 -5.67
C ILE A 10 -7.58 -1.55 -5.68
N GLY A 11 -8.47 -1.23 -6.62
CA GLY A 11 -9.73 -1.92 -6.81
C GLY A 11 -9.60 -3.11 -7.73
N SER A 12 -10.20 -4.24 -7.38
CA SER A 12 -10.11 -5.48 -8.15
C SER A 12 -11.39 -6.33 -8.03
N GLU A 13 -11.46 -7.40 -8.80
CA GLU A 13 -12.42 -8.49 -8.51
C GLU A 13 -12.12 -9.14 -7.15
N GLU A 14 -13.03 -9.98 -6.66
CA GLU A 14 -12.97 -10.56 -5.32
C GLU A 14 -11.70 -11.38 -5.06
N ILE A 15 -10.81 -10.82 -4.24
CA ILE A 15 -9.60 -11.45 -3.73
C ILE A 15 -10.01 -12.52 -2.72
N PRO A 16 -9.46 -13.74 -2.79
CA PRO A 16 -9.74 -14.77 -1.78
C PRO A 16 -9.46 -14.25 -0.36
N ALA A 17 -10.41 -14.41 0.56
CA ALA A 17 -10.34 -13.89 1.93
C ALA A 17 -9.02 -14.23 2.63
N ARG A 18 -8.56 -15.49 2.52
CA ARG A 18 -7.28 -15.96 3.07
C ARG A 18 -6.03 -15.22 2.57
N PHE A 19 -6.11 -14.48 1.46
CA PHE A 19 -5.00 -13.69 0.93
C PHE A 19 -4.96 -12.27 1.49
N MET A 20 -6.08 -11.77 2.01
CA MET A 20 -6.22 -10.37 2.41
C MET A 20 -5.34 -9.97 3.59
N PRO A 21 -5.27 -10.72 4.72
CA PRO A 21 -4.40 -10.34 5.84
C PRO A 21 -2.93 -10.20 5.42
N GLY A 22 -2.42 -11.16 4.65
CA GLY A 22 -1.05 -11.14 4.15
C GLY A 22 -0.81 -10.02 3.12
N GLY A 23 -1.81 -9.71 2.30
CA GLY A 23 -1.76 -8.61 1.33
C GLY A 23 -1.70 -7.24 2.01
N LEU A 24 -2.53 -7.01 3.03
CA LEU A 24 -2.56 -5.75 3.79
C LEU A 24 -1.26 -5.52 4.57
N ARG A 25 -0.73 -6.56 5.24
CA ARG A 25 0.57 -6.47 5.92
C ARG A 25 1.70 -6.11 4.95
N GLN A 26 1.81 -6.82 3.83
CA GLN A 26 2.80 -6.52 2.81
C GLN A 26 2.65 -5.11 2.25
N LEU A 27 1.42 -4.66 1.98
CA LEU A 27 1.17 -3.32 1.48
C LEU A 27 1.66 -2.26 2.48
N ARG A 28 1.40 -2.46 3.77
CA ARG A 28 1.89 -1.56 4.83
C ARG A 28 3.41 -1.52 4.88
N GLU A 29 4.05 -2.68 5.01
CA GLU A 29 5.49 -2.82 5.16
C GLU A 29 6.23 -2.25 3.95
N LYS A 30 5.85 -2.67 2.74
CA LYS A 30 6.51 -2.27 1.49
C LYS A 30 6.32 -0.80 1.16
N THR A 31 5.16 -0.22 1.52
CA THR A 31 4.97 1.23 1.39
C THR A 31 5.96 1.97 2.30
N GLY A 32 6.07 1.57 3.56
CA GLY A 32 7.01 2.19 4.50
C GLY A 32 8.47 2.03 4.10
N GLU A 33 8.86 0.85 3.59
CA GLU A 33 10.20 0.57 3.07
C GLU A 33 10.55 1.47 1.87
N LEU A 34 9.67 1.51 0.86
CA LEU A 34 9.91 2.31 -0.35
C LEU A 34 9.95 3.80 -0.04
N LEU A 35 9.05 4.33 0.80
CA LEU A 35 9.09 5.74 1.15
C LEU A 35 10.40 6.12 1.87
N LYS A 36 10.93 5.24 2.73
CA LYS A 36 12.23 5.44 3.40
C LYS A 36 13.40 5.37 2.43
N GLU A 37 13.38 4.41 1.49
CA GLU A 37 14.39 4.29 0.43
C GLU A 37 14.47 5.56 -0.41
N TYR A 38 13.33 6.18 -0.68
CA TYR A 38 13.22 7.46 -1.37
C TYR A 38 13.35 8.66 -0.43
N HIS A 39 13.81 8.50 0.82
CA HIS A 39 14.07 9.57 1.78
C HIS A 39 12.88 10.54 2.00
N LEU A 40 11.66 10.01 1.90
CA LEU A 40 10.42 10.71 2.19
C LEU A 40 10.04 10.47 3.66
N THR A 41 9.83 11.56 4.40
CA THR A 41 9.37 11.48 5.79
C THR A 41 7.84 11.40 5.83
N PHE A 42 7.33 10.60 6.77
CA PHE A 42 5.90 10.39 6.98
C PHE A 42 5.66 10.00 8.46
N GLU A 43 4.42 10.14 8.93
CA GLU A 43 4.05 9.82 10.31
C GLU A 43 3.68 8.34 10.48
N ASP A 44 2.77 7.83 9.65
CA ASP A 44 2.30 6.44 9.74
C ASP A 44 1.83 5.92 8.38
N VAL A 45 1.77 4.59 8.27
CA VAL A 45 1.20 3.87 7.13
C VAL A 45 0.09 2.97 7.65
N LEU A 46 -1.14 3.26 7.25
CA LEU A 46 -2.34 2.50 7.58
C LEU A 46 -2.82 1.74 6.35
N THR A 47 -3.40 0.56 6.55
CA THR A 47 -3.95 -0.24 5.45
C THR A 47 -5.36 -0.74 5.78
N PHE A 48 -6.21 -0.73 4.75
CA PHE A 48 -7.60 -1.13 4.85
C PHE A 48 -7.96 -2.07 3.70
N GLY A 49 -8.86 -3.02 3.94
CA GLY A 49 -9.17 -4.05 2.97
C GLY A 49 -10.62 -4.51 2.96
N THR A 50 -11.12 -4.76 1.76
CA THR A 50 -12.40 -5.45 1.51
C THR A 50 -12.16 -6.56 0.48
N PRO A 51 -13.12 -7.46 0.20
CA PRO A 51 -12.95 -8.48 -0.84
C PRO A 51 -12.50 -7.91 -2.19
N ARG A 52 -12.86 -6.66 -2.51
CA ARG A 52 -12.60 -6.04 -3.82
C ARG A 52 -11.59 -4.90 -3.81
N ARG A 53 -10.95 -4.59 -2.67
CA ARG A 53 -10.01 -3.46 -2.60
C ARG A 53 -8.92 -3.64 -1.56
N LEU A 54 -7.73 -3.17 -1.90
CA LEU A 54 -6.62 -2.94 -0.97
C LEU A 54 -6.35 -1.43 -0.94
N VAL A 55 -6.23 -0.88 0.25
CA VAL A 55 -6.08 0.57 0.47
C VAL A 55 -4.87 0.80 1.35
N VAL A 56 -4.08 1.81 1.03
CA VAL A 56 -3.05 2.36 1.91
C VAL A 56 -3.28 3.86 2.09
N LEU A 57 -3.19 4.30 3.34
CA LEU A 57 -3.21 5.70 3.74
C LEU A 57 -1.89 6.00 4.45
N VAL A 58 -1.09 6.89 3.88
CA VAL A 58 0.13 7.38 4.51
C VAL A 58 -0.16 8.75 5.11
N LYS A 59 0.05 8.89 6.41
CA LYS A 59 -0.23 10.11 7.16
C LYS A 59 0.95 11.07 7.10
N ASN A 60 0.64 12.35 6.86
CA ASN A 60 1.64 13.44 6.91
C ASN A 60 2.91 13.16 6.09
N LEU A 61 2.74 12.67 4.86
CA LEU A 61 3.84 12.46 3.92
C LEU A 61 4.39 13.80 3.44
N ALA A 62 5.71 14.00 3.56
CA ALA A 62 6.40 15.22 3.15
C ALA A 62 6.14 15.60 1.70
N GLY A 63 6.12 16.90 1.40
CA GLY A 63 5.88 17.42 0.04
C GLY A 63 7.08 17.37 -0.89
N GLU A 64 8.27 17.12 -0.34
CA GLU A 64 9.51 16.95 -1.08
C GLU A 64 10.42 15.94 -0.37
N GLN A 65 11.25 15.28 -1.15
CA GLN A 65 12.32 14.45 -0.64
C GLN A 65 13.33 15.29 0.14
N THR A 66 13.89 14.72 1.21
CA THR A 66 14.94 15.39 1.97
C THR A 66 16.17 15.59 1.07
N ALA A 67 16.66 16.83 0.95
CA ALA A 67 17.90 17.09 0.25
C ALA A 67 19.04 16.27 0.87
N ARG A 68 19.90 15.69 0.04
CA ARG A 68 21.01 14.86 0.51
C ARG A 68 22.33 15.39 -0.01
N GLU A 69 23.36 15.18 0.77
CA GLU A 69 24.74 15.42 0.39
C GLU A 69 25.35 14.09 0.00
N GLU A 70 25.79 13.98 -1.26
CA GLU A 70 26.51 12.83 -1.75
C GLU A 70 27.99 13.18 -1.90
N LYS A 71 28.84 12.39 -1.24
CA LYS A 71 30.29 12.57 -1.35
C LYS A 71 30.79 11.82 -2.57
N ILE A 72 31.24 12.54 -3.57
CA ILE A 72 31.74 11.97 -4.82
C ILE A 72 33.25 11.88 -4.73
N LYS A 73 33.76 10.64 -4.87
CA LYS A 73 35.19 10.37 -4.89
C LYS A 73 35.77 10.64 -6.27
N GLY A 74 36.82 11.44 -6.30
CA GLY A 74 37.59 11.80 -7.49
C GLY A 74 38.90 11.03 -7.62
N PRO A 75 39.79 11.47 -8.53
CA PRO A 75 41.10 10.86 -8.74
C PRO A 75 41.99 10.96 -7.49
N SER A 76 42.98 10.07 -7.37
CA SER A 76 43.98 10.17 -6.30
C SER A 76 44.78 11.46 -6.41
N ARG A 77 45.34 11.95 -5.31
CA ARG A 77 46.19 13.15 -5.26
C ARG A 77 47.33 13.09 -6.29
N GLU A 78 47.97 11.93 -6.42
CA GLU A 78 49.06 11.67 -7.37
C GLU A 78 48.63 11.83 -8.83
N VAL A 79 47.36 11.58 -9.13
CA VAL A 79 46.78 11.73 -10.48
C VAL A 79 46.19 13.13 -10.66
N ALA A 80 45.74 13.76 -9.57
CA ALA A 80 45.09 15.05 -9.55
C ALA A 80 46.07 16.23 -9.68
N PHE A 81 47.30 16.09 -9.17
CA PHE A 81 48.31 17.15 -9.19
C PHE A 81 49.62 16.65 -9.82
N ASP A 82 50.25 17.51 -10.62
CA ASP A 82 51.58 17.24 -11.19
C ASP A 82 52.71 17.44 -10.14
N SER A 83 53.96 17.18 -10.53
CA SER A 83 55.13 17.35 -9.67
C SER A 83 55.39 18.78 -9.20
N GLU A 84 54.76 19.78 -9.84
CA GLU A 84 54.82 21.20 -9.46
C GLU A 84 53.60 21.62 -8.61
N GLY A 85 52.70 20.68 -8.30
CA GLY A 85 51.49 20.93 -7.53
C GLY A 85 50.34 21.55 -8.32
N ARG A 86 50.41 21.58 -9.67
CA ARG A 86 49.35 22.13 -10.52
C ARG A 86 48.28 21.08 -10.82
N PRO A 87 46.99 21.48 -10.91
CA PRO A 87 45.91 20.57 -11.30
C PRO A 87 46.12 19.95 -12.67
N THR A 88 46.04 18.62 -12.76
CA THR A 88 46.09 17.90 -14.04
C THR A 88 44.74 17.96 -14.76
N LYS A 89 44.69 17.48 -16.01
CA LYS A 89 43.43 17.30 -16.75
C LYS A 89 42.41 16.44 -16.00
N ALA A 90 42.86 15.49 -15.18
CA ALA A 90 41.99 14.62 -14.40
C ALA A 90 41.28 15.40 -13.28
N ALA A 91 42.00 16.27 -12.56
CA ALA A 91 41.41 17.13 -11.54
C ALA A 91 40.47 18.18 -12.17
N LEU A 92 40.90 18.83 -13.25
CA LEU A 92 40.08 19.83 -13.95
C LEU A 92 38.80 19.24 -14.53
N GLY A 93 38.88 18.05 -15.16
CA GLY A 93 37.71 17.35 -15.69
C GLY A 93 36.74 16.89 -14.60
N PHE A 94 37.27 16.43 -13.46
CA PHE A 94 36.46 16.06 -12.30
C PHE A 94 35.72 17.27 -11.70
N ALA A 95 36.43 18.38 -11.48
CA ALA A 95 35.84 19.62 -10.99
C ALA A 95 34.77 20.17 -11.95
N ALA A 96 35.08 20.22 -13.25
CA ALA A 96 34.15 20.69 -14.29
C ALA A 96 32.87 19.83 -14.38
N LYS A 97 32.97 18.51 -14.23
CA LYS A 97 31.81 17.60 -14.20
C LYS A 97 30.84 17.94 -13.06
N LEU A 98 31.37 18.43 -11.94
CA LEU A 98 30.59 18.81 -10.76
C LEU A 98 30.21 20.29 -10.74
N GLY A 99 30.63 21.07 -11.76
CA GLY A 99 30.41 22.51 -11.80
C GLY A 99 31.20 23.29 -10.76
N LEU A 100 32.28 22.70 -10.22
CA LEU A 100 33.15 23.28 -9.19
C LEU A 100 34.52 23.63 -9.77
N LYS A 101 35.28 24.46 -9.07
CA LYS A 101 36.73 24.64 -9.30
C LYS A 101 37.53 23.59 -8.55
N VAL A 102 38.77 23.33 -8.99
CA VAL A 102 39.64 22.36 -8.31
C VAL A 102 39.97 22.81 -6.89
N GLU A 103 40.04 24.12 -6.64
CA GLU A 103 40.28 24.67 -5.30
C GLU A 103 39.10 24.46 -4.33
N GLU A 104 37.91 24.15 -4.84
CA GLU A 104 36.70 23.87 -4.04
C GLU A 104 36.55 22.38 -3.71
N LEU A 105 37.52 21.55 -4.10
CA LEU A 105 37.54 20.11 -3.83
C LEU A 105 38.32 19.79 -2.56
N ASP A 106 37.79 18.88 -1.76
CA ASP A 106 38.43 18.40 -0.54
C ASP A 106 39.38 17.23 -0.84
N LEU A 107 40.48 17.12 -0.09
CA LEU A 107 41.35 15.94 -0.10
C LEU A 107 40.96 15.00 1.05
N GLU A 108 40.56 13.79 0.72
CA GLU A 108 40.22 12.75 1.69
C GLU A 108 41.22 11.61 1.66
N ARG A 109 41.69 11.21 2.86
CA ARG A 109 42.60 10.09 3.03
C ARG A 109 41.82 8.78 3.17
N VAL A 110 42.05 7.86 2.24
CA VAL A 110 41.52 6.49 2.28
C VAL A 110 42.68 5.51 2.34
N GLY A 111 43.00 5.05 3.56
CA GLY A 111 44.18 4.23 3.84
C GLY A 111 45.48 5.05 3.71
N GLN A 112 46.38 4.60 2.84
CA GLN A 112 47.65 5.29 2.57
C GLN A 112 47.58 6.31 1.41
N LYS A 113 46.44 6.41 0.72
CA LYS A 113 46.27 7.29 -0.46
C LYS A 113 45.28 8.40 -0.18
N GLU A 114 45.56 9.59 -0.70
CA GLU A 114 44.65 10.73 -0.70
C GLU A 114 43.91 10.80 -2.04
N TYR A 115 42.64 11.19 -2.01
CA TYR A 115 41.79 11.36 -3.19
C TYR A 115 41.11 12.72 -3.12
N LEU A 116 40.92 13.34 -4.28
CA LEU A 116 39.99 14.45 -4.37
C LEU A 116 38.58 13.95 -4.07
N SER A 117 37.78 14.79 -3.44
CA SER A 117 36.38 14.53 -3.14
C SER A 117 35.60 15.84 -3.21
N ALA A 118 34.32 15.74 -3.52
CA ALA A 118 33.40 16.87 -3.44
C ALA A 118 32.13 16.42 -2.73
N VAL A 119 31.52 17.34 -1.99
CA VAL A 119 30.18 17.15 -1.45
C VAL A 119 29.19 17.77 -2.43
N GLN A 120 28.45 16.94 -3.15
CA GLN A 120 27.38 17.40 -4.03
C GLN A 120 26.06 17.44 -3.27
N LYS A 121 25.44 18.62 -3.21
CA LYS A 121 24.08 18.78 -2.71
C LYS A 121 23.10 18.38 -3.82
N ILE A 122 22.36 17.29 -3.58
CA ILE A 122 21.26 16.85 -4.44
C ILE A 122 19.99 17.47 -3.86
N SER A 123 19.38 18.38 -4.62
CA SER A 123 18.08 18.97 -4.28
C SER A 123 17.02 17.88 -4.27
N GLY A 124 16.14 17.90 -3.28
CA GLY A 124 15.01 16.97 -3.21
C GLY A 124 14.05 17.13 -4.40
N GLU A 125 13.52 16.01 -4.87
CA GLU A 125 12.44 15.97 -5.86
C GLU A 125 11.07 16.13 -5.17
N LYS A 126 10.08 16.64 -5.91
CA LYS A 126 8.71 16.76 -5.39
C LYS A 126 8.13 15.37 -5.14
N THR A 127 7.45 15.19 -4.03
CA THR A 127 6.85 13.89 -3.68
C THR A 127 5.88 13.40 -4.75
N ALA A 128 5.07 14.29 -5.34
CA ALA A 128 4.14 13.91 -6.40
C ALA A 128 4.85 13.28 -7.62
N GLU A 129 6.04 13.78 -7.98
CA GLU A 129 6.85 13.28 -9.10
C GLU A 129 7.44 11.90 -8.77
N ILE A 130 7.97 11.74 -7.55
CA ILE A 130 8.47 10.45 -7.04
C ILE A 130 7.36 9.40 -7.03
N LEU A 131 6.16 9.75 -6.53
CA LEU A 131 5.04 8.83 -6.38
C LEU A 131 4.56 8.25 -7.71
N MET A 132 4.64 9.00 -8.82
CA MET A 132 4.25 8.49 -10.15
C MET A 132 5.06 7.26 -10.55
N ASN A 133 6.33 7.18 -10.14
CA ASN A 133 7.21 6.05 -10.43
C ASN A 133 7.20 5.01 -9.30
N LEU A 134 7.11 5.45 -8.04
CA LEU A 134 7.17 4.59 -6.86
C LEU A 134 5.94 3.69 -6.73
N LEU A 135 4.73 4.21 -6.96
CA LEU A 135 3.49 3.46 -6.72
C LEU A 135 3.30 2.25 -7.67
N PRO A 136 3.60 2.34 -8.99
CA PRO A 136 3.65 1.15 -9.84
C PRO A 136 4.63 0.08 -9.33
N LEU A 137 5.78 0.48 -8.80
CA LEU A 137 6.77 -0.45 -8.23
C LEU A 137 6.21 -1.12 -6.98
N LEU A 138 5.63 -0.34 -6.05
CA LEU A 138 4.96 -0.86 -4.86
C LEU A 138 3.97 -1.96 -5.22
N ILE A 139 3.05 -1.73 -6.16
CA ILE A 139 2.04 -2.73 -6.54
C ILE A 139 2.71 -3.99 -7.14
N LYS A 140 3.77 -3.83 -7.95
CA LYS A 140 4.55 -4.98 -8.49
C LYS A 140 5.26 -5.80 -7.42
N THR A 141 5.58 -5.23 -6.26
CA THR A 141 6.27 -5.94 -5.19
C THR A 141 5.35 -6.82 -4.33
N LEU A 142 4.03 -6.60 -4.35
CA LEU A 142 3.07 -7.40 -3.58
C LEU A 142 3.06 -8.86 -4.03
N THR A 143 3.19 -9.83 -3.12
CA THR A 143 3.17 -11.25 -3.45
C THR A 143 1.94 -11.94 -2.85
N PHE A 144 1.30 -12.79 -3.64
CA PHE A 144 0.12 -13.56 -3.20
C PHE A 144 0.32 -15.04 -3.54
N PRO A 145 -0.31 -15.96 -2.78
CA PRO A 145 -0.13 -17.40 -2.98
C PRO A 145 -0.50 -17.87 -4.40
N LYS A 146 -1.46 -17.19 -5.05
CA LYS A 146 -1.80 -17.41 -6.44
C LYS A 146 -1.99 -16.06 -7.12
N ASN A 147 -1.25 -15.84 -8.20
CA ASN A 147 -1.35 -14.64 -9.03
C ASN A 147 -1.93 -15.02 -10.40
N MET A 148 -2.63 -14.07 -10.99
CA MET A 148 -2.93 -14.06 -12.42
C MET A 148 -1.87 -13.20 -13.11
N PHE A 149 -1.55 -13.55 -14.36
CA PHE A 149 -0.56 -12.86 -15.17
C PHE A 149 -1.24 -12.33 -16.43
N TRP A 150 -0.97 -11.07 -16.76
CA TRP A 150 -1.43 -10.45 -18.00
C TRP A 150 -0.21 -10.22 -18.88
N GLU A 151 -0.09 -11.03 -19.95
CA GLU A 151 1.13 -11.11 -20.76
C GLU A 151 1.51 -9.77 -21.41
N GLU A 152 0.53 -9.04 -21.93
CA GLU A 152 0.76 -7.77 -22.64
C GLU A 152 1.35 -6.68 -21.75
N SER A 153 0.95 -6.63 -20.47
CA SER A 153 1.43 -5.66 -19.49
C SER A 153 2.49 -6.22 -18.52
N ARG A 154 2.83 -7.52 -18.65
CA ARG A 154 3.63 -8.32 -17.69
C ARG A 154 3.25 -8.08 -16.23
N THR A 155 1.97 -7.80 -15.98
CA THR A 155 1.48 -7.39 -14.67
C THR A 155 0.98 -8.62 -13.90
N ARG A 156 1.22 -8.66 -12.59
CA ARG A 156 0.77 -9.75 -11.70
C ARG A 156 -0.05 -9.21 -10.54
N PHE A 157 -1.23 -9.78 -10.33
CA PHE A 157 -2.11 -9.45 -9.20
C PHE A 157 -3.00 -10.67 -8.90
N PRO A 158 -3.54 -10.85 -7.67
CA PRO A 158 -4.30 -12.04 -7.32
C PRO A 158 -5.62 -12.15 -8.10
N ARG A 159 -6.12 -11.01 -8.60
CA ARG A 159 -7.36 -10.85 -9.37
C ARG A 159 -7.23 -9.71 -10.38
N PRO A 160 -8.09 -9.62 -11.41
CA PRO A 160 -8.08 -8.49 -12.33
C PRO A 160 -8.27 -7.16 -11.56
N VAL A 161 -7.35 -6.22 -11.75
CA VAL A 161 -7.50 -4.84 -11.28
C VAL A 161 -8.56 -4.15 -12.13
N ARG A 162 -9.44 -3.38 -11.51
CA ARG A 162 -10.61 -2.75 -12.15
C ARG A 162 -10.60 -1.24 -12.07
N TRP A 163 -10.03 -0.66 -11.00
CA TRP A 163 -9.82 0.78 -10.90
C TRP A 163 -8.63 1.07 -9.99
N LEU A 164 -8.07 2.26 -10.16
CA LEU A 164 -7.01 2.80 -9.32
C LEU A 164 -7.41 4.21 -8.91
N LEU A 165 -7.37 4.48 -7.62
CA LEU A 165 -7.51 5.85 -7.09
C LEU A 165 -6.22 6.19 -6.37
N CYS A 166 -5.66 7.36 -6.67
CA CYS A 166 -4.49 7.85 -5.96
C CYS A 166 -4.54 9.37 -5.76
N LEU A 167 -4.52 9.79 -4.49
CA LEU A 167 -4.56 11.18 -4.08
C LEU A 167 -3.40 11.50 -3.13
N TYR A 168 -2.71 12.62 -3.37
CA TYR A 168 -1.77 13.22 -2.43
C TYR A 168 -2.35 14.56 -1.94
N GLY A 169 -3.01 14.53 -0.78
CA GLY A 169 -3.94 15.57 -0.37
C GLY A 169 -5.13 15.63 -1.33
N ASN A 170 -5.28 16.74 -2.06
CA ASN A 170 -6.32 16.94 -3.07
C ASN A 170 -5.80 16.79 -4.51
N GLU A 171 -4.54 16.42 -4.69
CA GLU A 171 -3.89 16.27 -5.98
C GLU A 171 -3.94 14.82 -6.45
N VAL A 172 -4.38 14.57 -7.68
CA VAL A 172 -4.35 13.23 -8.28
C VAL A 172 -2.93 12.89 -8.70
N ILE A 173 -2.47 11.68 -8.38
CA ILE A 173 -1.19 11.13 -8.86
C ILE A 173 -1.46 10.14 -10.00
N PRO A 174 -1.33 10.53 -11.28
CA PRO A 174 -1.84 9.76 -12.42
C PRO A 174 -0.84 8.71 -12.92
N PHE A 175 -0.47 7.75 -12.06
CA PHE A 175 0.38 6.64 -12.49
C PHE A 175 -0.44 5.55 -13.22
N THR A 176 0.23 4.73 -14.02
CA THR A 176 -0.42 3.64 -14.76
C THR A 176 0.02 2.27 -14.23
N TYR A 177 -0.93 1.37 -14.04
CA TYR A 177 -0.70 -0.03 -13.68
C TYR A 177 -1.79 -0.93 -14.25
N ALA A 178 -1.43 -2.12 -14.75
CA ALA A 178 -2.38 -3.06 -15.39
C ALA A 178 -3.23 -2.43 -16.52
N GLY A 179 -2.69 -1.45 -17.25
CA GLY A 179 -3.43 -0.73 -18.31
C GLY A 179 -4.45 0.30 -17.81
N LEU A 180 -4.50 0.56 -16.50
CA LEU A 180 -5.36 1.55 -15.87
C LEU A 180 -4.53 2.74 -15.39
N THR A 181 -5.03 3.95 -15.55
CA THR A 181 -4.45 5.16 -14.96
C THR A 181 -5.18 5.51 -13.67
N ALA A 182 -4.41 5.77 -12.61
CA ALA A 182 -4.96 6.19 -11.33
C ALA A 182 -5.63 7.56 -11.44
N GLY A 183 -6.83 7.66 -10.87
CA GLY A 183 -7.63 8.88 -10.86
C GLY A 183 -8.13 9.23 -9.47
N SER A 184 -9.25 9.94 -9.43
CA SER A 184 -9.95 10.35 -8.21
C SER A 184 -11.25 9.57 -7.98
N GLU A 185 -11.49 8.48 -8.71
CA GLU A 185 -12.76 7.74 -8.60
C GLU A 185 -12.63 6.43 -7.82
N THR A 186 -13.51 6.23 -6.85
CA THR A 186 -13.72 4.95 -6.16
C THR A 186 -15.04 4.31 -6.59
N ARG A 187 -15.41 3.19 -5.97
CA ARG A 187 -16.66 2.45 -6.18
C ARG A 187 -17.30 2.10 -4.83
N GLY A 188 -18.61 2.34 -4.71
CA GLY A 188 -19.41 1.95 -3.56
C GLY A 188 -19.68 0.45 -3.48
N HIS A 189 -20.62 0.06 -2.62
CA HIS A 189 -21.05 -1.33 -2.49
C HIS A 189 -21.64 -1.83 -3.81
N ARG A 190 -21.23 -3.02 -4.25
CA ARG A 190 -21.55 -3.57 -5.58
C ARG A 190 -23.04 -3.49 -5.95
N PHE A 191 -23.90 -3.72 -4.97
CA PHE A 191 -25.36 -3.77 -5.16
C PHE A 191 -26.11 -2.56 -4.58
N LEU A 192 -25.60 -1.93 -3.51
CA LEU A 192 -26.34 -0.88 -2.81
C LEU A 192 -26.06 0.52 -3.39
N ALA A 193 -24.88 0.70 -3.99
CA ALA A 193 -24.45 1.95 -4.60
C ALA A 193 -23.59 1.65 -5.84
N PRO A 194 -24.21 1.15 -6.94
CA PRO A 194 -23.48 0.84 -8.15
C PRO A 194 -23.02 2.14 -8.83
N GLY A 195 -21.73 2.22 -9.16
CA GLY A 195 -21.19 3.31 -9.98
C GLY A 195 -19.92 3.97 -9.43
N PRO A 196 -19.31 4.86 -10.23
CA PRO A 196 -18.17 5.68 -9.82
C PRO A 196 -18.57 6.73 -8.79
N ILE A 197 -17.66 6.98 -7.84
CA ILE A 197 -17.78 8.07 -6.86
C ILE A 197 -16.50 8.90 -6.95
N THR A 198 -16.63 10.19 -7.25
CA THR A 198 -15.48 11.11 -7.27
C THR A 198 -15.07 11.50 -5.85
N VAL A 199 -13.79 11.36 -5.55
CA VAL A 199 -13.17 11.62 -4.26
C VAL A 199 -12.30 12.86 -4.35
N ARG A 200 -12.48 13.79 -3.41
CA ARG A 200 -11.77 15.08 -3.38
C ARG A 200 -10.49 15.05 -2.56
N ASP A 201 -10.47 14.25 -1.51
CA ASP A 201 -9.37 14.12 -0.56
C ASP A 201 -9.49 12.81 0.25
N PRO A 202 -8.45 12.39 0.99
CA PRO A 202 -8.48 11.17 1.79
C PRO A 202 -9.59 11.11 2.84
N ALA A 203 -9.98 12.23 3.47
CA ALA A 203 -11.06 12.20 4.45
C ALA A 203 -12.43 12.00 3.78
N HIS A 204 -12.61 12.61 2.60
CA HIS A 204 -13.78 12.41 1.75
C HIS A 204 -13.93 10.94 1.32
N TYR A 205 -12.82 10.27 0.99
CA TYR A 205 -12.82 8.85 0.61
C TYR A 205 -13.54 7.96 1.64
N PHE A 206 -13.13 8.02 2.90
CA PHE A 206 -13.71 7.19 3.96
C PHE A 206 -15.18 7.52 4.22
N ARG A 207 -15.56 8.80 4.18
CA ARG A 207 -16.96 9.22 4.30
C ARG A 207 -17.81 8.68 3.15
N SER A 208 -17.36 8.89 1.92
CA SER A 208 -18.06 8.47 0.70
C SER A 208 -18.26 6.96 0.62
N LEU A 209 -17.26 6.17 1.03
CA LEU A 209 -17.41 4.71 1.10
C LEU A 209 -18.44 4.29 2.15
N LYS A 210 -18.40 4.89 3.35
CA LYS A 210 -19.37 4.60 4.40
C LYS A 210 -20.81 4.91 3.96
N GLU A 211 -21.02 6.09 3.36
CA GLU A 211 -22.31 6.52 2.82
C GLU A 211 -22.80 5.61 1.68
N SER A 212 -21.87 5.00 0.95
CA SER A 212 -22.15 4.09 -0.17
C SER A 212 -22.16 2.61 0.25
N GLY A 213 -22.33 2.33 1.54
CA GLY A 213 -22.50 0.98 2.08
C GLY A 213 -21.23 0.14 2.12
N VAL A 214 -20.05 0.74 2.28
CA VAL A 214 -18.78 0.03 2.41
C VAL A 214 -18.11 0.38 3.73
N VAL A 215 -17.98 -0.60 4.63
CA VAL A 215 -17.20 -0.49 5.87
C VAL A 215 -15.76 -0.87 5.54
N VAL A 216 -14.94 0.05 5.07
CA VAL A 216 -13.60 -0.27 4.52
C VAL A 216 -12.61 -0.81 5.56
N ASP A 217 -12.74 -0.39 6.81
CA ASP A 217 -11.90 -0.85 7.92
C ASP A 217 -12.30 -2.26 8.37
N GLN A 218 -11.37 -3.21 8.20
CA GLN A 218 -11.56 -4.61 8.56
C GLN A 218 -11.75 -4.84 10.07
N GLU A 219 -11.15 -4.01 10.93
CA GLU A 219 -11.30 -4.14 12.39
C GLU A 219 -12.68 -3.65 12.82
N GLN A 220 -13.12 -2.51 12.26
CA GLN A 220 -14.49 -2.04 12.45
C GLN A 220 -15.49 -3.09 11.96
N ARG A 221 -15.26 -3.68 10.78
CA ARG A 221 -16.13 -4.70 10.21
C ARG A 221 -16.17 -5.97 11.07
N SER A 222 -15.03 -6.41 11.59
CA SER A 222 -14.93 -7.54 12.53
C SER A 222 -15.80 -7.33 13.76
N GLN A 223 -15.70 -6.15 14.38
CA GLN A 223 -16.53 -5.81 15.55
C GLN A 223 -18.03 -5.78 15.21
N MET A 224 -18.40 -5.16 14.08
CA MET A 224 -19.79 -5.13 13.63
C MET A 224 -20.36 -6.53 13.37
N ILE A 225 -19.58 -7.44 12.78
CA ILE A 225 -20.00 -8.82 12.56
C ILE A 225 -20.24 -9.52 13.90
N LYS A 226 -19.30 -9.42 14.85
CA LYS A 226 -19.46 -10.02 16.19
C LYS A 226 -20.73 -9.52 16.88
N GLU A 227 -20.93 -8.21 16.92
CA GLU A 227 -22.10 -7.59 17.56
C GLU A 227 -23.42 -8.05 16.93
N LYS A 228 -23.50 -8.04 15.60
CA LYS A 228 -24.71 -8.46 14.88
C LYS A 228 -25.01 -9.95 15.06
N VAL A 229 -23.99 -10.81 15.03
CA VAL A 229 -24.15 -12.26 15.26
C VAL A 229 -24.62 -12.56 16.68
N LEU A 230 -24.01 -11.91 17.69
CA LEU A 230 -24.41 -12.07 19.08
C LEU A 230 -25.84 -11.56 19.33
N ALA A 231 -26.20 -10.42 18.75
CA ALA A 231 -27.55 -9.87 18.85
C ALA A 231 -28.60 -10.78 18.21
N ALA A 232 -28.31 -11.34 17.01
CA ALA A 232 -29.21 -12.25 16.33
C ALA A 232 -29.46 -13.54 17.12
N ALA A 233 -28.41 -14.12 17.73
CA ALA A 233 -28.53 -15.31 18.57
C ALA A 233 -29.27 -15.02 19.88
N ALA A 234 -28.93 -13.94 20.57
CA ALA A 234 -29.57 -13.54 21.83
C ALA A 234 -31.08 -13.26 21.66
N GLY A 235 -31.49 -12.72 20.49
CA GLY A 235 -32.89 -12.50 20.15
C GLY A 235 -33.75 -13.77 20.13
N GLN A 236 -33.13 -14.95 20.02
CA GLN A 236 -33.79 -16.26 20.10
C GLN A 236 -33.31 -17.10 21.30
N GLN A 237 -32.64 -16.48 22.28
CA GLN A 237 -32.07 -17.18 23.44
C GLN A 237 -31.05 -18.28 23.06
N LEU A 238 -30.39 -18.13 21.92
CA LEU A 238 -29.33 -19.03 21.43
C LEU A 238 -27.94 -18.46 21.73
N GLN A 239 -26.90 -19.31 21.65
CA GLN A 239 -25.52 -18.90 21.87
C GLN A 239 -24.67 -19.12 20.62
N ALA A 240 -24.25 -18.02 20.00
CA ALA A 240 -23.36 -18.09 18.84
C ALA A 240 -21.96 -18.59 19.20
N CYS A 241 -21.46 -19.56 18.44
CA CYS A 241 -20.08 -20.01 18.45
C CYS A 241 -19.29 -19.27 17.36
N ILE A 242 -18.55 -18.24 17.77
CA ILE A 242 -17.75 -17.40 16.88
C ILE A 242 -16.30 -17.89 16.92
N ASP A 243 -15.95 -18.75 15.97
CA ASP A 243 -14.55 -19.14 15.76
C ASP A 243 -13.74 -17.93 15.21
N PRO A 244 -12.59 -17.58 15.83
CA PRO A 244 -11.80 -16.42 15.40
C PRO A 244 -11.27 -16.51 13.97
N ALA A 245 -10.89 -17.70 13.49
CA ALA A 245 -10.37 -17.87 12.13
C ALA A 245 -11.49 -17.75 11.09
N LEU A 246 -12.68 -18.29 11.39
CA LEU A 246 -13.86 -18.08 10.57
C LEU A 246 -14.24 -16.59 10.52
N LEU A 247 -14.19 -15.89 11.67
CA LEU A 247 -14.49 -14.47 11.70
C LEU A 247 -13.54 -13.66 10.82
N GLU A 248 -12.23 -13.92 10.92
CA GLU A 248 -11.23 -13.27 10.04
C GLU A 248 -11.56 -13.52 8.57
N GLU A 249 -11.96 -14.74 8.21
CA GLU A 249 -12.37 -15.04 6.84
C GLU A 249 -13.63 -14.27 6.41
N VAL A 250 -14.69 -14.29 7.22
CA VAL A 250 -15.97 -13.62 6.93
C VAL A 250 -15.79 -12.10 6.79
N VAL A 251 -14.91 -11.49 7.58
CA VAL A 251 -14.55 -10.06 7.44
C VAL A 251 -14.11 -9.72 6.01
N PHE A 252 -13.38 -10.62 5.35
CA PHE A 252 -12.91 -10.44 3.98
C PHE A 252 -13.81 -11.09 2.91
N LEU A 253 -15.04 -11.49 3.28
CA LEU A 253 -16.08 -11.92 2.33
C LEU A 253 -17.17 -10.86 2.11
N VAL A 254 -17.31 -9.89 3.00
CA VAL A 254 -18.37 -8.86 2.95
C VAL A 254 -17.82 -7.44 3.02
N GLU A 255 -18.50 -6.49 2.38
CA GLU A 255 -18.23 -5.05 2.48
C GLU A 255 -19.17 -4.34 3.47
N SER A 256 -20.39 -4.86 3.64
CA SER A 256 -21.44 -4.35 4.54
C SER A 256 -22.07 -5.52 5.29
N PRO A 257 -21.69 -5.78 6.56
CA PRO A 257 -22.13 -6.98 7.25
C PRO A 257 -23.56 -6.88 7.77
N GLU A 258 -24.37 -7.89 7.48
CA GLU A 258 -25.67 -8.13 8.11
C GLU A 258 -25.72 -9.57 8.65
N ALA A 259 -26.39 -9.78 9.79
CA ALA A 259 -26.56 -11.10 10.37
C ALA A 259 -28.01 -11.57 10.19
N ILE A 260 -28.18 -12.73 9.57
CA ILE A 260 -29.48 -13.36 9.34
C ILE A 260 -29.48 -14.70 10.05
N LEU A 261 -30.45 -14.91 10.94
CA LEU A 261 -30.64 -16.19 11.58
C LEU A 261 -31.39 -17.13 10.63
N CYS A 262 -30.86 -18.32 10.42
CA CYS A 262 -31.41 -19.33 9.54
C CYS A 262 -31.57 -20.66 10.29
N SER A 263 -32.49 -21.51 9.82
CA SER A 263 -32.66 -22.87 10.31
C SER A 263 -32.61 -23.87 9.15
N PHE A 264 -32.30 -25.12 9.48
CA PHE A 264 -32.35 -26.24 8.54
C PHE A 264 -33.55 -27.13 8.86
N PRO A 265 -34.11 -27.86 7.87
CA PRO A 265 -35.12 -28.88 8.16
C PRO A 265 -34.57 -29.93 9.11
N GLU A 266 -35.40 -30.40 10.05
CA GLU A 266 -34.99 -31.32 11.13
C GLU A 266 -34.32 -32.59 10.63
N SER A 267 -34.71 -33.10 9.46
CA SER A 267 -34.10 -34.28 8.84
C SER A 267 -32.60 -34.11 8.56
N TYR A 268 -32.15 -32.90 8.26
CA TYR A 268 -30.72 -32.60 8.04
C TYR A 268 -29.94 -32.46 9.36
N LEU A 269 -30.62 -32.26 10.49
CA LEU A 269 -30.02 -32.11 11.81
C LEU A 269 -29.79 -33.45 12.54
N GLN A 270 -30.18 -34.57 11.93
CA GLN A 270 -29.98 -35.92 12.50
C GLN A 270 -28.52 -36.41 12.42
N LEU A 271 -27.60 -35.61 11.89
CA LEU A 271 -26.18 -35.90 11.83
C LEU A 271 -25.48 -35.53 13.16
N PRO A 272 -24.31 -36.14 13.47
CA PRO A 272 -23.51 -35.73 14.60
C PRO A 272 -23.20 -34.23 14.58
N ARG A 273 -23.22 -33.60 15.75
CA ARG A 273 -23.02 -32.15 15.92
C ARG A 273 -21.73 -31.67 15.27
N GLU A 274 -20.66 -32.43 15.40
CA GLU A 274 -19.34 -32.12 14.86
C GLU A 274 -19.38 -32.04 13.33
N VAL A 275 -20.16 -32.89 12.67
CA VAL A 275 -20.31 -32.89 11.21
C VAL A 275 -21.08 -31.64 10.77
N LEU A 276 -22.14 -31.28 11.50
CA LEU A 276 -22.95 -30.08 11.24
C LEU A 276 -22.14 -28.80 11.40
N VAL A 277 -21.46 -28.65 12.55
CA VAL A 277 -20.60 -27.50 12.87
C VAL A 277 -19.49 -27.36 11.83
N THR A 278 -18.78 -28.44 11.54
CA THR A 278 -17.70 -28.43 10.54
C THR A 278 -18.22 -28.00 9.17
N THR A 279 -19.38 -28.52 8.75
CA THR A 279 -19.98 -28.18 7.46
C THR A 279 -20.40 -26.71 7.40
N MET A 280 -21.06 -26.21 8.45
CA MET A 280 -21.47 -24.82 8.58
C MET A 280 -20.27 -23.87 8.50
N GLN A 281 -19.20 -24.15 9.25
CA GLN A 281 -18.02 -23.27 9.28
C GLN A 281 -17.15 -23.39 8.02
N SER A 282 -16.89 -24.62 7.56
CA SER A 282 -15.89 -24.88 6.52
C SER A 282 -16.42 -24.71 5.09
N HIS A 283 -17.71 -24.95 4.86
CA HIS A 283 -18.30 -24.89 3.52
C HIS A 283 -19.24 -23.70 3.34
N GLN A 284 -20.00 -23.35 4.38
CA GLN A 284 -21.03 -22.30 4.30
C GLN A 284 -20.58 -20.96 4.89
N ARG A 285 -19.49 -20.95 5.67
CA ARG A 285 -18.99 -19.77 6.41
C ARG A 285 -20.03 -19.21 7.38
N TYR A 286 -20.81 -20.09 8.01
CA TYR A 286 -21.82 -19.74 9.00
C TYR A 286 -21.28 -19.84 10.42
N PHE A 287 -21.78 -18.97 11.30
CA PHE A 287 -21.58 -19.07 12.74
C PHE A 287 -22.68 -19.94 13.33
N PRO A 288 -22.38 -21.15 13.82
CA PRO A 288 -23.37 -22.01 14.44
C PRO A 288 -23.86 -21.41 15.76
N VAL A 289 -25.14 -21.65 16.07
CA VAL A 289 -25.87 -21.14 17.25
C VAL A 289 -26.54 -22.27 18.02
#